data_AF-A0A9E4J2Y6-F1
#
_entry.id   AF-A0A9E4J2Y6-F1
#
_cell.length_a   1.000
_cell.length_b   1.000
_cell.length_c   1.000
_cell.angle_alpha   90.00
_cell.angle_beta   90.00
_cell.angle_gamma   90.00
#
_symmetry.space_group_name_H-M   'P 1'
#
loop_
_entity.id
_entity.type
_entity.pdbx_description
1 polymer ?
#
loop_
_entity_poly.entity_id
_entity_poly.type
_entity_poly.pdbx_seq_one_letter_code
_entity_poly.pdbx_strand_id
1 'polypeptide(L)'
;MRPPRLLLPATLGILQAVASLAPAGGQERSAYFGDLHVHTAYSFDAFSFATRTTPDDAYRFAAGEAIRHPSGNEIQLDRALDFYAVTDHAAYLGVLRALADPGHPLADDPEVKRYVDATTVKARGGYLPGAQEFVALHADAQVFRTAWQEIVAAAERHYRAGTLTTFIGYEYTPSRDGGNLHRNVIFRGGTAPREPFSRLDSGLRDEGIEALAIPHNSNGSDGWMFQTETFAGGPLDADYATKRMRNEPLVEITQVKGTSETHPFLSPNDEWADFEIFPFRVGQWAKTATSARRCWRASRFRAGRVSTRIGWGSSAPATPTTRAFSSTRRSTPARSACMTSTRSAGARSLPTSSMACRRIARSSAATTATRA
;
A
#
# COMPACT_ATOMS: atom_id res chain seq x y z
N MET A 1 64.95 39.75 54.00
CA MET A 1 64.78 38.68 52.98
C MET A 1 63.31 38.60 52.61
N ARG A 2 62.95 38.93 51.36
CA ARG A 2 61.62 38.70 50.76
C ARG A 2 61.78 37.61 49.69
N PRO A 3 60.86 36.65 49.56
CA PRO A 3 61.01 35.54 48.60
C PRO A 3 60.73 36.01 47.16
N PRO A 4 61.19 35.26 46.15
CA PRO A 4 61.07 35.65 44.75
C PRO A 4 59.66 35.44 44.20
N ARG A 5 59.25 36.31 43.26
CA ARG A 5 58.02 36.19 42.49
C ARG A 5 58.20 35.10 41.41
N LEU A 6 57.35 34.09 41.45
CA LEU A 6 57.21 33.08 40.40
C LEU A 6 56.35 33.66 39.26
N LEU A 7 56.88 33.73 38.04
CA LEU A 7 56.15 34.02 36.81
C LEU A 7 55.55 32.70 36.28
N LEU A 8 54.22 32.60 36.17
CA LEU A 8 53.57 31.53 35.39
C LEU A 8 53.48 31.95 33.90
N PRO A 9 53.67 31.03 32.94
CA PRO A 9 53.49 31.32 31.53
C PRO A 9 52.01 31.36 31.17
N ALA A 10 51.61 32.35 30.37
CA ALA A 10 50.29 32.40 29.76
C ALA A 10 50.19 31.33 28.66
N THR A 11 49.38 30.31 28.87
CA THR A 11 48.99 29.35 27.83
C THR A 11 48.00 30.03 26.89
N LEU A 12 48.45 30.26 25.65
CA LEU A 12 47.63 30.75 24.55
C LEU A 12 46.66 29.64 24.12
N GLY A 13 45.41 29.69 24.61
CA GLY A 13 44.34 28.80 24.17
C GLY A 13 43.87 29.20 22.77
N ILE A 14 44.24 28.41 21.76
CA ILE A 14 43.67 28.51 20.41
C ILE A 14 42.22 27.97 20.48
N LEU A 15 41.25 28.88 20.52
CA LEU A 15 39.84 28.54 20.33
C LEU A 15 39.65 28.19 18.84
N GLN A 16 39.56 26.90 18.50
CA GLN A 16 39.07 26.47 17.20
C GLN A 16 37.56 26.76 17.13
N ALA A 17 37.19 27.79 16.37
CA ALA A 17 35.81 28.00 15.97
C ALA A 17 35.38 26.88 15.02
N VAL A 18 34.67 25.88 15.56
CA VAL A 18 33.84 24.98 14.74
C VAL A 18 32.69 25.79 14.18
N ALA A 19 32.84 26.24 12.93
CA ALA A 19 31.75 26.83 12.17
C ALA A 19 30.65 25.77 11.99
N SER A 20 29.55 25.92 12.74
CA SER A 20 28.34 25.14 12.55
C SER A 20 27.80 25.40 11.15
N LEU A 21 27.81 24.37 10.30
CA LEU A 21 27.06 24.32 9.04
C LEU A 21 25.57 24.16 9.37
N ALA A 22 24.96 25.18 9.97
CA ALA A 22 23.51 25.27 10.04
C ALA A 22 22.98 25.52 8.62
N PRO A 23 22.01 24.75 8.13
CA PRO A 23 21.44 24.97 6.80
C PRO A 23 20.79 26.35 6.75
N ALA A 24 21.17 27.13 5.74
CA ALA A 24 20.59 28.45 5.47
C ALA A 24 19.10 28.32 5.11
N GLY A 25 18.23 28.91 5.94
CA GLY A 25 16.77 28.94 5.76
C GLY A 25 16.03 28.19 6.87
N GLY A 26 16.06 28.73 8.09
CA GLY A 26 15.40 28.18 9.28
C GLY A 26 13.88 28.36 9.24
N GLN A 27 13.19 27.59 8.40
CA GLN A 27 11.78 27.32 8.62
C GLN A 27 11.69 26.08 9.50
N GLU A 28 11.13 26.21 10.71
CA GLU A 28 10.86 25.06 11.57
C GLU A 28 10.05 24.03 10.78
N ARG A 29 10.50 22.77 10.78
CA ARG A 29 9.78 21.67 10.15
C ARG A 29 8.97 20.95 11.21
N SER A 30 7.67 20.80 10.98
CA SER A 30 6.81 19.96 11.80
C SER A 30 6.96 18.49 11.41
N ALA A 31 7.17 17.62 12.39
CA ALA A 31 7.09 16.18 12.21
C ALA A 31 5.65 15.72 12.53
N TYR A 32 5.08 14.93 11.63
CA TYR A 32 3.74 14.36 11.78
C TYR A 32 3.84 12.83 11.87
N PHE A 33 3.02 12.24 12.73
CA PHE A 33 2.98 10.81 13.03
C PHE A 33 1.60 10.26 12.70
N GLY A 34 1.55 9.12 12.03
CA GLY A 34 0.30 8.53 11.59
C GLY A 34 0.48 7.14 10.99
N ASP A 35 -0.63 6.52 10.65
CA ASP A 35 -0.68 5.17 10.09
C ASP A 35 -1.54 5.16 8.83
N LEU A 36 -1.05 4.51 7.78
CA LEU A 36 -1.72 4.40 6.48
C LEU A 36 -2.01 2.95 6.10
N HIS A 37 -1.88 2.02 7.05
CA HIS A 37 -2.03 0.58 6.81
C HIS A 37 -2.78 -0.10 7.95
N VAL A 38 -4.09 0.12 8.00
CA VAL A 38 -4.94 -0.30 9.12
C VAL A 38 -6.14 -1.06 8.62
N HIS A 39 -6.40 -2.20 9.26
CA HIS A 39 -7.52 -3.07 8.93
C HIS A 39 -8.52 -3.11 10.09
N THR A 40 -9.79 -3.27 9.75
CA THR A 40 -10.93 -3.31 10.63
C THR A 40 -11.72 -4.60 10.41
N ALA A 41 -12.86 -4.73 11.06
CA ALA A 41 -13.80 -5.83 10.85
C ALA A 41 -14.32 -5.94 9.41
N TYR A 42 -14.09 -4.94 8.54
CA TYR A 42 -14.49 -5.01 7.14
C TYR A 42 -13.47 -5.74 6.26
N SER A 43 -12.19 -5.81 6.65
CA SER A 43 -11.22 -6.62 5.92
C SER A 43 -11.39 -8.11 6.20
N PHE A 44 -11.22 -8.91 5.15
CA PHE A 44 -11.24 -10.37 5.22
C PHE A 44 -10.24 -10.92 6.24
N ASP A 45 -8.99 -10.45 6.23
CA ASP A 45 -7.92 -10.98 7.07
C ASP A 45 -8.10 -10.60 8.54
N ALA A 46 -8.34 -9.33 8.84
CA ALA A 46 -8.50 -8.81 10.17
C ALA A 46 -9.71 -9.41 10.87
N PHE A 47 -10.86 -9.49 10.17
CA PHE A 47 -12.03 -10.18 10.71
C PHE A 47 -11.68 -11.64 11.03
N SER A 48 -10.92 -12.31 10.16
CA SER A 48 -10.52 -13.73 10.34
C SER A 48 -9.70 -13.95 11.59
N PHE A 49 -8.85 -12.99 11.94
CA PHE A 49 -8.07 -12.97 13.17
C PHE A 49 -8.77 -12.27 14.35
N ALA A 50 -10.10 -12.31 14.39
CA ALA A 50 -10.95 -11.85 15.50
C ALA A 50 -11.09 -10.33 15.66
N THR A 51 -10.61 -9.53 14.71
CA THR A 51 -10.85 -8.07 14.74
C THR A 51 -12.35 -7.82 14.57
N ARG A 52 -12.93 -7.07 15.50
CA ARG A 52 -14.36 -6.69 15.49
C ARG A 52 -14.58 -5.17 15.52
N THR A 53 -13.50 -4.42 15.63
CA THR A 53 -13.50 -2.95 15.60
C THR A 53 -13.94 -2.45 14.22
N THR A 54 -14.71 -1.37 14.22
CA THR A 54 -15.22 -0.70 13.03
C THR A 54 -14.25 0.39 12.52
N PRO A 55 -14.46 0.94 11.32
CA PRO A 55 -13.76 2.13 10.87
C PRO A 55 -13.88 3.31 11.85
N ASP A 56 -15.05 3.54 12.46
CA ASP A 56 -15.20 4.56 13.50
C ASP A 56 -14.34 4.28 14.73
N ASP A 57 -14.28 3.03 15.19
CA ASP A 57 -13.42 2.66 16.32
C ASP A 57 -11.94 2.91 15.99
N ALA A 58 -11.51 2.61 14.76
CA ALA A 58 -10.15 2.83 14.32
C ALA A 58 -9.77 4.33 14.32
N TYR A 59 -10.67 5.20 13.86
CA TYR A 59 -10.43 6.65 13.89
C TYR A 59 -10.52 7.25 15.31
N ARG A 60 -11.41 6.73 16.17
CA ARG A 60 -11.44 7.09 17.60
C ARG A 60 -10.13 6.73 18.29
N PHE A 61 -9.60 5.53 18.01
CA PHE A 61 -8.30 5.11 18.51
C PHE A 61 -7.17 6.03 18.04
N ALA A 62 -7.17 6.40 16.75
CA ALA A 62 -6.21 7.37 16.20
C ALA A 62 -6.32 8.76 16.86
N ALA A 63 -7.53 9.17 17.27
CA ALA A 63 -7.77 10.39 18.04
C ALA A 63 -7.34 10.27 19.52
N GLY A 64 -6.82 9.11 19.95
CA GLY A 64 -6.33 8.86 21.30
C GLY A 64 -7.39 8.31 22.26
N GLU A 65 -8.56 7.87 21.79
CA GLU A 65 -9.55 7.20 22.63
C GLU A 65 -9.18 5.73 22.87
N ALA A 66 -9.60 5.17 24.01
CA ALA A 66 -9.45 3.75 24.28
C ALA A 66 -10.43 2.92 23.44
N ILE A 67 -9.97 1.78 22.92
CA ILE A 67 -10.80 0.79 22.23
C ILE A 67 -10.59 -0.59 22.85
N ARG A 68 -11.57 -1.48 22.62
CA ARG A 68 -11.47 -2.87 23.10
C ARG A 68 -10.61 -3.71 22.18
N HIS A 69 -9.56 -4.31 22.72
CA HIS A 69 -8.74 -5.28 22.02
C HIS A 69 -9.40 -6.67 22.01
N PRO A 70 -9.25 -7.49 20.96
CA PRO A 70 -9.83 -8.83 20.91
C PRO A 70 -9.42 -9.78 22.06
N SER A 71 -8.30 -9.54 22.75
CA SER A 71 -7.92 -10.29 23.96
C SER A 71 -8.68 -9.88 25.23
N GLY A 72 -9.59 -8.92 25.14
CA GLY A 72 -10.53 -8.55 26.20
C GLY A 72 -10.17 -7.31 27.02
N ASN A 73 -8.92 -6.86 26.97
CA ASN A 73 -8.47 -5.61 27.57
C ASN A 73 -8.74 -4.40 26.67
N GLU A 74 -8.72 -3.20 27.25
CA GLU A 74 -8.68 -1.96 26.50
C GLU A 74 -7.23 -1.65 26.07
N ILE A 75 -7.11 -0.96 24.95
CA ILE A 75 -5.85 -0.40 24.44
C ILE A 75 -6.07 1.07 24.07
N GLN A 76 -5.03 1.88 24.24
CA GLN A 76 -5.04 3.31 23.94
C GLN A 76 -3.65 3.74 23.47
N LEU A 77 -3.57 4.70 22.56
CA LEU A 77 -2.31 5.31 22.16
C LEU A 77 -1.83 6.30 23.23
N ASP A 78 -0.52 6.37 23.46
CA ASP A 78 0.09 7.36 24.37
C ASP A 78 -0.16 8.81 23.90
N ARG A 79 -0.38 9.00 22.60
CA ARG A 79 -0.75 10.27 21.98
C ARG A 79 -1.66 10.05 20.77
N ALA A 80 -2.50 11.04 20.48
CA ALA A 80 -3.23 11.08 19.23
C ALA A 80 -2.26 11.18 18.02
N LEU A 81 -2.70 10.61 16.90
CA LEU A 81 -2.01 10.66 15.61
C LEU A 81 -2.42 11.92 14.84
N ASP A 82 -1.51 12.40 14.01
CA ASP A 82 -1.72 13.55 13.14
C ASP A 82 -2.47 13.16 11.86
N PHE A 83 -2.30 11.91 11.41
CA PHE A 83 -3.03 11.37 10.27
C PHE A 83 -3.31 9.87 10.37
N TYR A 84 -4.36 9.40 9.69
CA TYR A 84 -4.78 7.99 9.73
C TYR A 84 -5.54 7.57 8.48
N ALA A 85 -5.37 6.33 8.04
CA ALA A 85 -6.19 5.74 6.97
C ALA A 85 -6.57 4.30 7.30
N VAL A 86 -7.87 4.02 7.26
CA VAL A 86 -8.37 2.63 7.17
C VAL A 86 -8.16 2.15 5.74
N THR A 87 -7.42 1.07 5.57
CA THR A 87 -7.06 0.48 4.27
C THR A 87 -7.41 -1.00 4.25
N ASP A 88 -8.67 -1.32 4.54
CA ASP A 88 -9.16 -2.69 4.45
C ASP A 88 -8.95 -3.29 3.05
N HIS A 89 -8.76 -4.61 2.96
CA HIS A 89 -8.65 -5.30 1.69
C HIS A 89 -9.88 -5.06 0.80
N ALA A 90 -9.67 -4.59 -0.43
CA ALA A 90 -10.73 -4.58 -1.43
C ALA A 90 -11.17 -6.00 -1.80
N ALA A 91 -10.29 -6.99 -1.70
CA ALA A 91 -10.69 -8.38 -1.87
C ALA A 91 -11.64 -8.80 -0.73
N TYR A 92 -12.86 -9.18 -1.11
CA TYR A 92 -13.91 -9.65 -0.20
C TYR A 92 -14.34 -8.64 0.88
N LEU A 93 -14.20 -7.34 0.61
CA LEU A 93 -14.50 -6.26 1.55
C LEU A 93 -15.93 -6.40 2.12
N GLY A 94 -16.03 -6.50 3.45
CA GLY A 94 -17.28 -6.59 4.20
C GLY A 94 -17.99 -7.95 4.16
N VAL A 95 -17.58 -8.89 3.31
CA VAL A 95 -18.35 -10.12 3.05
C VAL A 95 -18.43 -11.01 4.28
N LEU A 96 -17.30 -11.32 4.93
CA LEU A 96 -17.31 -12.17 6.12
C LEU A 96 -18.09 -11.53 7.28
N ARG A 97 -18.00 -10.21 7.43
CA ARG A 97 -18.79 -9.48 8.43
C ARG A 97 -20.28 -9.62 8.18
N ALA A 98 -20.72 -9.46 6.93
CA ALA A 98 -22.12 -9.61 6.55
C ALA A 98 -22.62 -11.04 6.77
N LEU A 99 -21.83 -12.05 6.40
CA LEU A 99 -22.16 -13.45 6.65
C LEU A 99 -22.31 -13.78 8.14
N ALA A 100 -21.48 -13.16 8.99
CA ALA A 100 -21.49 -13.35 10.43
C ALA A 100 -22.64 -12.60 11.16
N ASP A 101 -23.42 -11.78 10.46
CA ASP A 101 -24.60 -11.12 11.03
C ASP A 101 -25.68 -12.17 11.32
N PRO A 102 -26.22 -12.26 12.57
CA PRO A 102 -27.28 -13.21 12.90
C PRO A 102 -28.55 -13.09 12.05
N GLY A 103 -28.80 -11.92 11.45
CA GLY A 103 -29.92 -11.69 10.53
C GLY A 103 -29.63 -12.08 9.07
N HIS A 104 -28.40 -12.50 8.74
CA HIS A 104 -28.05 -12.91 7.39
C HIS A 104 -28.68 -14.27 7.05
N PRO A 105 -29.19 -14.50 5.81
CA PRO A 105 -29.80 -15.78 5.43
C PRO A 105 -28.89 -17.01 5.59
N LEU A 106 -27.57 -16.80 5.62
CA LEU A 106 -26.55 -17.84 5.80
C LEU A 106 -25.92 -17.84 7.21
N ALA A 107 -26.49 -17.11 8.18
CA ALA A 107 -25.94 -17.03 9.53
C ALA A 107 -25.82 -18.41 10.23
N ASP A 108 -26.68 -19.35 9.85
CA ASP A 108 -26.70 -20.73 10.35
C ASP A 108 -26.03 -21.74 9.41
N ASP A 109 -25.40 -21.29 8.33
CA ASP A 109 -24.58 -22.14 7.47
C ASP A 109 -23.38 -22.70 8.28
N PRO A 110 -23.09 -24.02 8.20
CA PRO A 110 -21.97 -24.62 8.93
C PRO A 110 -20.62 -23.96 8.67
N GLU A 111 -20.37 -23.44 7.46
CA GLU A 111 -19.13 -22.75 7.12
C GLU A 111 -19.05 -21.39 7.82
N VAL A 112 -20.17 -20.66 7.88
CA VAL A 112 -20.27 -19.38 8.62
C VAL A 112 -20.11 -19.61 10.12
N LYS A 113 -20.78 -20.61 10.70
CA LYS A 113 -20.63 -20.94 12.13
C LYS A 113 -19.20 -21.34 12.47
N ARG A 114 -18.57 -22.19 11.63
CA ARG A 114 -17.17 -22.59 11.80
C ARG A 114 -16.25 -21.38 11.90
N TYR A 115 -16.53 -20.34 11.13
CA TYR A 115 -15.79 -19.10 11.17
C TYR A 115 -16.06 -18.28 12.46
N VAL A 116 -17.34 -18.06 12.77
CA VAL A 116 -17.78 -17.23 13.91
C VAL A 116 -17.35 -17.84 15.24
N ASP A 117 -17.44 -19.17 15.36
CA ASP A 117 -17.20 -19.92 16.60
C ASP A 117 -15.71 -20.22 16.84
N ALA A 118 -14.82 -19.90 15.89
CA ALA A 118 -13.40 -20.14 16.05
C ALA A 118 -12.79 -19.23 17.15
N THR A 119 -12.34 -19.80 18.26
CA THR A 119 -11.82 -19.03 19.41
C THR A 119 -10.30 -18.99 19.51
N THR A 120 -9.58 -19.82 18.76
CA THR A 120 -8.10 -19.88 18.81
C THR A 120 -7.46 -19.40 17.51
N VAL A 121 -6.25 -18.84 17.60
CA VAL A 121 -5.44 -18.46 16.42
C VAL A 121 -5.24 -19.65 15.49
N LYS A 122 -5.00 -20.85 16.04
CA LYS A 122 -4.84 -22.08 15.26
C LYS A 122 -6.12 -22.46 14.51
N ALA A 123 -7.29 -22.40 15.15
CA ALA A 123 -8.56 -22.70 14.51
C ALA A 123 -8.88 -21.70 13.40
N ARG A 124 -8.67 -20.41 13.66
CA ARG A 124 -8.85 -19.32 12.68
C ARG A 124 -7.92 -19.48 11.47
N GLY A 125 -6.63 -19.73 11.73
CA GLY A 125 -5.63 -19.94 10.67
C GLY A 125 -5.90 -21.19 9.82
N GLY A 126 -6.40 -22.27 10.43
CA GLY A 126 -6.74 -23.50 9.71
C GLY A 126 -7.98 -23.39 8.81
N TYR A 127 -8.84 -22.39 9.03
CA TYR A 127 -10.05 -22.18 8.22
C TYR A 127 -9.81 -21.32 6.98
N LEU A 128 -8.85 -20.38 7.05
CA LEU A 128 -8.59 -19.39 6.00
C LEU A 128 -8.54 -19.94 4.56
N PRO A 129 -7.89 -21.08 4.27
CA PRO A 129 -7.87 -21.62 2.89
C PRO A 129 -9.27 -21.96 2.35
N GLY A 130 -10.14 -22.58 3.16
CA GLY A 130 -11.52 -22.91 2.75
C GLY A 130 -12.44 -21.69 2.76
N ALA A 131 -12.20 -20.76 3.69
CA ALA A 131 -12.94 -19.51 3.82
C ALA A 131 -12.93 -18.70 2.52
N GLN A 132 -11.78 -18.61 1.85
CA GLN A 132 -11.63 -17.79 0.64
C GLN A 132 -12.55 -18.26 -0.49
N GLU A 133 -12.68 -19.58 -0.70
CA GLU A 133 -13.55 -20.14 -1.72
C GLU A 133 -15.02 -19.89 -1.37
N PHE A 134 -15.41 -20.19 -0.13
CA PHE A 134 -16.78 -19.94 0.35
C PHE A 134 -17.17 -18.47 0.24
N VAL A 135 -16.30 -17.56 0.68
CA VAL A 135 -16.51 -16.11 0.63
C VAL A 135 -16.58 -15.61 -0.81
N ALA A 136 -15.76 -16.16 -1.72
CA ALA A 136 -15.82 -15.80 -3.13
C ALA A 136 -17.15 -16.20 -3.78
N LEU A 137 -17.69 -17.37 -3.44
CA LEU A 137 -19.00 -17.84 -3.93
C LEU A 137 -20.18 -17.00 -3.41
N HIS A 138 -20.02 -16.42 -2.21
CA HIS A 138 -21.05 -15.62 -1.56
C HIS A 138 -20.74 -14.12 -1.56
N ALA A 139 -19.78 -13.68 -2.39
CA ALA A 139 -19.44 -12.28 -2.54
C ALA A 139 -20.61 -11.53 -3.18
N ASP A 140 -21.17 -10.58 -2.44
CA ASP A 140 -22.27 -9.75 -2.90
C ASP A 140 -21.80 -8.31 -3.17
N ALA A 141 -22.14 -7.79 -4.36
CA ALA A 141 -21.71 -6.47 -4.79
C ALA A 141 -22.34 -5.34 -3.96
N GLN A 142 -23.52 -5.57 -3.37
CA GLN A 142 -24.16 -4.58 -2.50
C GLN A 142 -23.52 -4.55 -1.11
N VAL A 143 -23.15 -5.70 -0.55
CA VAL A 143 -22.34 -5.79 0.68
C VAL A 143 -21.01 -5.06 0.49
N PHE A 144 -20.31 -5.35 -0.60
CA PHE A 144 -19.06 -4.70 -0.97
C PHE A 144 -19.20 -3.17 -1.06
N ARG A 145 -20.19 -2.68 -1.81
CA ARG A 145 -20.47 -1.24 -1.94
C ARG A 145 -20.78 -0.57 -0.61
N THR A 146 -21.63 -1.21 0.20
CA THR A 146 -22.07 -0.65 1.48
C THR A 146 -20.88 -0.55 2.43
N ALA A 147 -20.04 -1.60 2.47
CA ALA A 147 -18.80 -1.60 3.23
C ALA A 147 -17.85 -0.47 2.81
N TRP A 148 -17.65 -0.29 1.50
CA TRP A 148 -16.81 0.79 1.00
C TRP A 148 -17.35 2.17 1.35
N GLN A 149 -18.64 2.40 1.15
CA GLN A 149 -19.29 3.66 1.49
C GLN A 149 -19.17 3.97 2.98
N GLU A 150 -19.24 2.97 3.84
CA GLU A 150 -19.06 3.14 5.28
C GLU A 150 -17.62 3.53 5.63
N ILE A 151 -16.61 2.93 5.00
CA ILE A 151 -15.21 3.33 5.19
C ILE A 151 -14.97 4.78 4.76
N VAL A 152 -15.51 5.17 3.59
CA VAL A 152 -15.46 6.55 3.09
C VAL A 152 -16.13 7.50 4.07
N ALA A 153 -17.35 7.18 4.51
CA ALA A 153 -18.12 8.02 5.43
C ALA A 153 -17.43 8.14 6.79
N ALA A 154 -16.82 7.07 7.30
CA ALA A 154 -16.06 7.10 8.56
C ALA A 154 -14.84 8.03 8.46
N ALA A 155 -14.08 7.96 7.36
CA ALA A 155 -12.97 8.88 7.13
C ALA A 155 -13.44 10.34 7.22
N GLU A 156 -14.53 10.69 6.53
CA GLU A 156 -15.08 12.05 6.54
C GLU A 156 -15.60 12.47 7.91
N ARG A 157 -16.34 11.61 8.62
CA ARG A 157 -16.90 11.91 9.96
C ARG A 157 -15.83 12.23 10.99
N HIS A 158 -14.66 11.59 10.89
CA HIS A 158 -13.56 11.73 11.85
C HIS A 158 -12.47 12.70 11.41
N TYR A 159 -12.55 13.26 10.20
CA TYR A 159 -11.65 14.33 9.78
C TYR A 159 -11.82 15.55 10.69
N ARG A 160 -10.72 16.02 11.29
CA ARG A 160 -10.70 17.24 12.11
C ARG A 160 -9.53 18.12 11.69
N ALA A 161 -9.86 19.21 10.98
CA ALA A 161 -8.88 20.15 10.47
C ALA A 161 -7.95 20.65 11.59
N GLY A 162 -6.64 20.52 11.36
CA GLY A 162 -5.60 20.96 12.29
C GLY A 162 -5.30 20.00 13.45
N THR A 163 -6.05 18.90 13.61
CA THR A 163 -5.80 17.92 14.69
C THR A 163 -5.66 16.48 14.20
N LEU A 164 -6.53 16.02 13.29
CA LEU A 164 -6.48 14.66 12.72
C LEU A 164 -6.87 14.71 11.25
N THR A 165 -5.91 14.39 10.37
CA THR A 165 -6.17 14.20 8.94
C THR A 165 -6.49 12.74 8.66
N THR A 166 -7.74 12.44 8.35
CA THR A 166 -8.10 11.13 7.83
C THR A 166 -7.90 11.08 6.32
N PHE A 167 -7.61 9.90 5.78
CA PHE A 167 -7.62 9.67 4.35
C PHE A 167 -8.60 8.56 3.98
N ILE A 168 -9.30 8.77 2.87
CA ILE A 168 -10.02 7.68 2.22
C ILE A 168 -8.98 6.78 1.55
N GLY A 169 -9.04 5.49 1.83
CA GLY A 169 -8.13 4.52 1.25
C GLY A 169 -8.63 3.08 1.35
N TYR A 170 -7.95 2.19 0.65
CA TYR A 170 -8.18 0.76 0.70
C TYR A 170 -6.89 0.03 0.30
N GLU A 171 -6.79 -1.25 0.62
CA GLU A 171 -5.69 -2.07 0.14
C GLU A 171 -6.08 -2.81 -1.14
N TYR A 172 -5.35 -2.53 -2.21
CA TYR A 172 -5.42 -3.28 -3.46
C TYR A 172 -4.60 -4.58 -3.31
N THR A 173 -5.25 -5.73 -3.45
CA THR A 173 -4.77 -7.05 -2.96
C THR A 173 -4.34 -8.06 -4.05
N PRO A 174 -3.59 -7.71 -5.11
CA PRO A 174 -3.19 -8.70 -6.11
C PRO A 174 -2.04 -9.57 -5.61
N SER A 175 -1.94 -10.79 -6.12
CA SER A 175 -0.80 -11.68 -5.89
C SER A 175 -0.34 -12.34 -7.20
N ARG A 176 0.89 -12.85 -7.21
CA ARG A 176 1.44 -13.64 -8.32
C ARG A 176 2.24 -14.80 -7.78
N ASP A 177 1.87 -16.03 -8.16
CA ASP A 177 2.51 -17.27 -7.70
C ASP A 177 2.64 -17.34 -6.16
N GLY A 178 1.68 -16.74 -5.46
CA GLY A 178 1.65 -16.62 -4.00
C GLY A 178 2.51 -15.50 -3.41
N GLY A 179 3.23 -14.71 -4.22
CA GLY A 179 3.96 -13.53 -3.77
C GLY A 179 3.06 -12.30 -3.63
N ASN A 180 3.26 -11.55 -2.54
CA ASN A 180 2.55 -10.31 -2.22
C ASN A 180 2.78 -9.22 -3.28
N LEU A 181 1.70 -8.66 -3.83
CA LEU A 181 1.71 -7.45 -4.67
C LEU A 181 0.71 -6.42 -4.17
N HIS A 182 0.52 -6.33 -2.86
CA HIS A 182 -0.46 -5.43 -2.29
C HIS A 182 0.01 -3.97 -2.27
N ARG A 183 -0.94 -3.03 -2.29
CA ARG A 183 -0.69 -1.60 -2.14
C ARG A 183 -1.82 -0.95 -1.35
N ASN A 184 -1.49 -0.04 -0.46
CA ASN A 184 -2.50 0.88 0.08
C ASN A 184 -2.71 2.02 -0.89
N VAL A 185 -3.92 2.14 -1.42
CA VAL A 185 -4.33 3.23 -2.28
C VAL A 185 -4.91 4.33 -1.42
N ILE A 186 -4.32 5.52 -1.48
CA ILE A 186 -4.70 6.68 -0.68
C ILE A 186 -5.20 7.77 -1.63
N PHE A 187 -6.44 8.22 -1.44
CA PHE A 187 -7.05 9.27 -2.25
C PHE A 187 -6.70 10.67 -1.73
N ARG A 188 -6.60 11.63 -2.65
CA ARG A 188 -6.45 13.04 -2.32
C ARG A 188 -7.83 13.63 -2.04
N GLY A 189 -8.00 14.17 -0.83
CA GLY A 189 -9.23 14.86 -0.42
C GLY A 189 -10.38 13.88 -0.18
N GLY A 190 -11.61 14.41 -0.12
CA GLY A 190 -12.81 13.66 0.24
C GLY A 190 -13.56 13.03 -0.94
N THR A 191 -12.94 12.93 -2.11
CA THR A 191 -13.57 12.32 -3.30
C THR A 191 -12.92 10.99 -3.62
N ALA A 192 -13.75 9.97 -3.78
CA ALA A 192 -13.34 8.60 -4.01
C ALA A 192 -14.28 7.94 -5.04
N PRO A 193 -13.84 6.89 -5.73
CA PRO A 193 -14.69 6.17 -6.68
C PRO A 193 -15.88 5.52 -5.96
N ARG A 194 -16.92 5.22 -6.73
CA ARG A 194 -18.13 4.52 -6.23
C ARG A 194 -17.80 3.19 -5.53
N GLU A 195 -16.75 2.51 -5.99
CA GLU A 195 -16.26 1.22 -5.52
C GLU A 195 -14.71 1.23 -5.56
N PRO A 196 -14.01 0.50 -4.67
CA PRO A 196 -12.56 0.35 -4.73
C PRO A 196 -12.10 -0.12 -6.11
N PHE A 197 -11.04 0.51 -6.59
CA PHE A 197 -10.58 0.32 -7.96
C PHE A 197 -9.94 -1.06 -8.14
N SER A 198 -10.41 -1.79 -9.14
CA SER A 198 -9.98 -3.15 -9.49
C SER A 198 -8.92 -3.14 -10.59
N ARG A 199 -8.39 -4.33 -10.94
CA ARG A 199 -7.45 -4.46 -12.08
C ARG A 199 -8.06 -4.08 -13.43
N LEU A 200 -9.39 -4.08 -13.54
CA LEU A 200 -10.11 -3.80 -14.78
C LEU A 200 -10.39 -2.30 -14.96
N ASP A 201 -10.26 -1.52 -13.89
CA ASP A 201 -10.56 -0.10 -13.92
C ASP A 201 -9.34 0.70 -14.41
N SER A 202 -9.59 1.85 -15.03
CA SER A 202 -8.56 2.80 -15.49
C SER A 202 -9.14 4.21 -15.54
N GLY A 203 -8.31 5.25 -15.55
CA GLY A 203 -8.77 6.61 -15.85
C GLY A 203 -9.35 7.44 -14.69
N LEU A 204 -9.23 7.04 -13.41
CA LEU A 204 -9.74 7.82 -12.27
C LEU A 204 -9.32 9.31 -12.28
N ARG A 205 -8.09 9.59 -12.73
CA ARG A 205 -7.58 10.97 -12.82
C ARG A 205 -8.29 11.80 -13.88
N ASP A 206 -8.78 11.17 -14.94
CA ASP A 206 -9.57 11.84 -15.98
C ASP A 206 -10.95 12.25 -15.43
N GLU A 207 -11.41 11.59 -14.37
CA GLU A 207 -12.60 11.93 -13.57
C GLU A 207 -12.28 12.91 -12.41
N GLY A 208 -11.03 13.40 -12.33
CA GLY A 208 -10.59 14.31 -11.27
C GLY A 208 -10.23 13.64 -9.94
N ILE A 209 -10.24 12.30 -9.87
CA ILE A 209 -9.90 11.54 -8.67
C ILE A 209 -8.39 11.26 -8.66
N GLU A 210 -7.70 11.92 -7.73
CA GLU A 210 -6.25 11.82 -7.56
C GLU A 210 -5.90 10.83 -6.44
N ALA A 211 -4.97 9.92 -6.68
CA ALA A 211 -4.53 8.94 -5.69
C ALA A 211 -3.06 8.58 -5.86
N LEU A 212 -2.48 8.06 -4.78
CA LEU A 212 -1.20 7.34 -4.78
C LEU A 212 -1.39 5.92 -4.24
N ALA A 213 -0.44 5.05 -4.53
CA ALA A 213 -0.38 3.69 -4.06
C ALA A 213 0.93 3.48 -3.27
N ILE A 214 0.84 2.84 -2.12
CA ILE A 214 1.99 2.54 -1.25
C ILE A 214 2.19 1.03 -1.27
N PRO A 215 3.10 0.48 -2.10
CA PRO A 215 3.52 -0.91 -1.98
C PRO A 215 4.06 -1.20 -0.58
N HIS A 216 3.68 -2.37 -0.05
CA HIS A 216 4.10 -2.84 1.25
C HIS A 216 4.44 -4.34 1.22
N ASN A 217 5.10 -4.83 2.29
CA ASN A 217 5.54 -6.22 2.44
C ASN A 217 6.25 -6.78 1.19
N SER A 218 7.22 -6.03 0.67
CA SER A 218 8.01 -6.44 -0.49
C SER A 218 8.87 -7.67 -0.19
N ASN A 219 9.26 -7.87 1.06
CA ASN A 219 9.90 -9.09 1.56
C ASN A 219 9.08 -10.35 1.23
N GLY A 220 7.75 -10.27 1.38
CA GLY A 220 6.79 -11.33 1.08
C GLY A 220 6.43 -11.47 -0.41
N SER A 221 7.02 -10.67 -1.30
CA SER A 221 6.64 -10.60 -2.71
C SER A 221 7.27 -11.67 -3.60
N ASP A 222 8.22 -12.46 -3.08
CA ASP A 222 9.04 -13.39 -3.87
C ASP A 222 9.80 -12.72 -5.04
N GLY A 223 10.01 -11.41 -4.94
CA GLY A 223 10.73 -10.60 -5.91
C GLY A 223 9.85 -10.02 -7.02
N TRP A 224 8.53 -10.22 -6.95
CA TRP A 224 7.57 -9.66 -7.90
C TRP A 224 7.37 -8.15 -7.73
N MET A 225 7.63 -7.57 -6.55
CA MET A 225 7.31 -6.14 -6.32
C MET A 225 8.25 -5.19 -7.05
N PHE A 226 9.53 -5.55 -7.15
CA PHE A 226 10.59 -4.74 -7.77
C PHE A 226 11.27 -5.48 -8.92
N GLN A 227 10.45 -6.00 -9.84
CA GLN A 227 10.97 -6.58 -11.08
C GLN A 227 11.72 -5.53 -11.92
N THR A 228 12.69 -6.01 -12.69
CA THR A 228 13.45 -5.22 -13.67
C THR A 228 12.82 -5.28 -15.06
N GLU A 229 11.62 -5.87 -15.16
CA GLU A 229 10.86 -6.10 -16.38
C GLU A 229 9.39 -5.76 -16.09
N THR A 230 8.66 -5.44 -17.16
CA THR A 230 7.21 -5.22 -17.10
C THR A 230 6.49 -6.52 -16.72
N PHE A 231 5.22 -6.41 -16.34
CA PHE A 231 4.41 -7.57 -16.02
C PHE A 231 4.35 -8.61 -17.16
N ALA A 232 4.42 -8.16 -18.41
CA ALA A 232 4.43 -8.98 -19.62
C ALA A 232 5.83 -9.54 -20.00
N GLY A 233 6.87 -9.27 -19.20
CA GLY A 233 8.24 -9.72 -19.45
C GLY A 233 9.06 -8.86 -20.41
N GLY A 234 8.53 -7.70 -20.84
CA GLY A 234 9.27 -6.73 -21.65
C GLY A 234 10.17 -5.80 -20.81
N PRO A 235 11.12 -5.09 -21.42
CA PRO A 235 11.97 -4.13 -20.70
C PRO A 235 11.17 -2.98 -20.11
N LEU A 236 11.64 -2.42 -18.99
CA LEU A 236 11.11 -1.16 -18.44
C LEU A 236 11.59 0.00 -19.30
N ASP A 237 10.69 0.92 -19.65
CA ASP A 237 10.99 2.14 -20.37
C ASP A 237 10.81 3.40 -19.48
N ALA A 238 11.13 4.57 -20.05
CA ALA A 238 11.01 5.85 -19.34
C ALA A 238 9.56 6.17 -18.95
N ASP A 239 8.59 5.74 -19.75
CA ASP A 239 7.17 5.96 -19.50
C ASP A 239 6.70 5.13 -18.30
N TYR A 240 7.12 3.87 -18.21
CA TYR A 240 6.88 3.01 -17.06
C TYR A 240 7.49 3.62 -15.79
N ALA A 241 8.76 4.04 -15.85
CA ALA A 241 9.44 4.62 -14.69
C ALA A 241 8.72 5.90 -14.21
N THR A 242 8.30 6.76 -15.14
CA THR A 242 7.55 7.99 -14.84
C THR A 242 6.18 7.66 -14.22
N LYS A 243 5.44 6.70 -14.79
CA LYS A 243 4.15 6.25 -14.24
C LYS A 243 4.32 5.65 -12.85
N ARG A 244 5.36 4.83 -12.62
CA ARG A 244 5.64 4.25 -11.31
C ARG A 244 6.01 5.31 -10.29
N MET A 245 6.89 6.25 -10.63
CA MET A 245 7.24 7.35 -9.71
C MET A 245 6.06 8.26 -9.37
N ARG A 246 5.12 8.43 -10.31
CA ARG A 246 3.89 9.20 -10.08
C ARG A 246 2.88 8.47 -9.19
N ASN A 247 2.74 7.16 -9.36
CA ASN A 247 1.71 6.37 -8.67
C ASN A 247 2.20 5.74 -7.37
N GLU A 248 3.46 5.28 -7.32
CA GLU A 248 4.09 4.63 -6.17
C GLU A 248 5.33 5.42 -5.68
N PRO A 249 5.19 6.68 -5.24
CA PRO A 249 6.32 7.48 -4.76
C PRO A 249 6.84 7.05 -3.38
N LEU A 250 6.05 6.27 -2.64
CA LEU A 250 6.35 5.79 -1.29
C LEU A 250 6.36 4.26 -1.27
N VAL A 251 7.11 3.69 -0.34
CA VAL A 251 7.13 2.25 -0.07
C VAL A 251 7.13 2.07 1.43
N GLU A 252 6.25 1.20 1.93
CA GLU A 252 6.31 0.76 3.33
C GLU A 252 7.46 -0.23 3.50
N ILE A 253 8.40 0.13 4.37
CA ILE A 253 9.62 -0.64 4.59
C ILE A 253 9.53 -1.58 5.79
N THR A 254 8.61 -1.37 6.73
CA THR A 254 8.42 -2.22 7.92
C THR A 254 6.95 -2.33 8.27
N GLN A 255 6.51 -3.54 8.61
CA GLN A 255 5.15 -3.88 9.01
C GLN A 255 5.18 -5.02 10.03
N VAL A 256 4.04 -5.42 10.60
CA VAL A 256 3.95 -6.62 11.46
C VAL A 256 4.41 -7.90 10.75
N LYS A 257 4.37 -7.94 9.41
CA LYS A 257 4.89 -9.03 8.57
C LYS A 257 6.35 -8.80 8.14
N GLY A 258 7.13 -8.19 9.03
CA GLY A 258 8.58 -7.99 8.91
C GLY A 258 9.03 -6.77 8.11
N THR A 259 10.34 -6.53 8.13
CA THR A 259 10.98 -5.47 7.33
C THR A 259 11.16 -5.90 5.86
N SER A 260 11.31 -4.92 4.98
CA SER A 260 11.53 -5.02 3.52
C SER A 260 12.73 -4.17 3.06
N GLU A 261 13.37 -3.43 3.95
CA GLU A 261 14.41 -2.45 3.59
C GLU A 261 15.73 -3.09 3.14
N THR A 262 16.22 -4.06 3.92
CA THR A 262 17.54 -4.68 3.79
C THR A 262 17.51 -6.14 4.25
N HIS A 263 18.62 -6.85 4.05
CA HIS A 263 18.81 -8.24 4.45
C HIS A 263 20.32 -8.50 4.63
N PRO A 264 20.79 -9.42 5.51
CA PRO A 264 22.23 -9.62 5.74
C PRO A 264 23.00 -10.05 4.49
N PHE A 265 22.32 -10.74 3.56
CA PHE A 265 22.88 -11.07 2.25
C PHE A 265 23.21 -9.83 1.38
N LEU A 266 22.47 -8.72 1.53
CA LEU A 266 22.70 -7.48 0.78
C LEU A 266 23.64 -6.52 1.51
N SER A 267 23.56 -6.49 2.83
CA SER A 267 24.31 -5.59 3.70
C SER A 267 25.04 -6.39 4.79
N PRO A 268 26.06 -7.19 4.44
CA PRO A 268 26.71 -8.12 5.37
C PRO A 268 27.49 -7.44 6.50
N ASN A 269 27.74 -6.14 6.38
CA ASN A 269 28.47 -5.34 7.38
C ASN A 269 27.52 -4.44 8.20
N ASP A 270 26.21 -4.54 7.99
CA ASP A 270 25.19 -3.81 8.73
C ASP A 270 24.64 -4.73 9.83
N GLU A 271 24.93 -4.39 11.08
CA GLU A 271 24.54 -5.17 12.27
C GLU A 271 23.02 -5.22 12.48
N TRP A 272 22.25 -4.35 11.82
CA TRP A 272 20.79 -4.31 11.90
C TRP A 272 20.12 -4.94 10.67
N ALA A 273 20.89 -5.50 9.75
CA ALA A 273 20.34 -6.03 8.51
C ALA A 273 19.45 -7.26 8.70
N ASP A 274 19.48 -7.91 9.87
CA ASP A 274 18.66 -9.06 10.25
C ASP A 274 17.44 -8.70 11.12
N PHE A 275 17.21 -7.41 11.40
CA PHE A 275 16.10 -6.95 12.22
C PHE A 275 14.73 -7.36 11.63
N GLU A 276 13.91 -8.06 12.41
CA GLU A 276 12.51 -8.43 12.07
C GLU A 276 12.33 -8.99 10.64
N ILE A 277 13.26 -9.86 10.20
CA ILE A 277 13.16 -10.51 8.90
C ILE A 277 12.08 -11.60 8.94
N PHE A 278 11.03 -11.41 8.13
CA PHE A 278 10.00 -12.41 7.92
C PHE A 278 10.30 -13.26 6.67
N PRO A 279 10.65 -14.56 6.80
CA PRO A 279 11.17 -15.38 5.71
C PRO A 279 10.10 -16.10 4.89
N PHE A 280 8.83 -15.75 5.06
CA PHE A 280 7.70 -16.41 4.40
C PHE A 280 6.93 -15.45 3.49
N ARG A 281 6.18 -16.02 2.55
CA ARG A 281 5.25 -15.25 1.72
C ARG A 281 4.07 -14.80 2.58
N VAL A 282 3.51 -13.62 2.31
CA VAL A 282 2.38 -13.09 3.10
C VAL A 282 1.17 -14.02 2.99
N GLY A 283 0.57 -14.36 4.14
CA GLY A 283 -0.59 -15.26 4.21
C GLY A 283 -0.27 -16.73 3.92
N GLN A 284 1.00 -17.10 3.79
CA GLN A 284 1.45 -18.45 3.47
C GLN A 284 2.64 -18.87 4.32
N TRP A 285 2.82 -20.17 4.50
CA TRP A 285 3.99 -20.74 5.19
C TRP A 285 5.10 -21.17 4.22
N ALA A 286 4.94 -20.87 2.93
CA ALA A 286 5.97 -21.06 1.93
C ALA A 286 7.08 -20.02 2.13
N LYS A 287 8.34 -20.47 2.15
CA LYS A 287 9.49 -19.57 2.25
C LYS A 287 9.55 -18.66 1.03
N THR A 288 9.85 -17.39 1.24
CA THR A 288 10.24 -16.48 0.15
C THR A 288 11.61 -16.87 -0.36
N ALA A 289 11.86 -16.68 -1.65
CA ALA A 289 13.18 -16.86 -2.23
C ALA A 289 14.13 -15.81 -1.62
N THR A 290 14.81 -16.17 -0.52
CA THR A 290 15.80 -15.35 0.18
C THR A 290 16.96 -14.92 -0.73
N SER A 291 17.25 -15.72 -1.78
CA SER A 291 18.26 -15.42 -2.80
C SER A 291 17.85 -14.34 -3.81
N ALA A 292 16.56 -13.99 -3.86
CA ALA A 292 16.12 -12.95 -4.77
C ALA A 292 16.51 -11.59 -4.21
N ARG A 293 17.65 -11.05 -4.68
CA ARG A 293 17.99 -9.61 -4.66
C ARG A 293 16.83 -8.69 -5.08
N ARG A 294 15.72 -9.24 -5.59
CA ARG A 294 14.50 -8.58 -6.05
C ARG A 294 13.49 -8.29 -4.92
N CYS A 295 13.44 -9.10 -3.83
CA CYS A 295 12.49 -8.86 -2.73
C CYS A 295 12.84 -7.59 -1.93
N TRP A 296 14.14 -7.34 -1.78
CA TRP A 296 14.71 -6.35 -0.86
C TRP A 296 15.31 -5.13 -1.60
N ARG A 297 14.76 -4.81 -2.78
CA ARG A 297 15.37 -3.87 -3.73
C ARG A 297 14.94 -2.42 -3.55
N ALA A 298 14.02 -2.13 -2.62
CA ALA A 298 13.56 -0.77 -2.31
C ALA A 298 14.74 0.17 -2.00
N SER A 299 15.77 -0.34 -1.32
CA SER A 299 17.00 0.40 -0.98
C SER A 299 17.81 0.87 -2.19
N ARG A 300 17.75 0.19 -3.35
CA ARG A 300 18.53 0.58 -4.55
C ARG A 300 17.89 1.73 -5.35
N PHE A 301 16.58 1.93 -5.26
CA PHE A 301 15.90 3.00 -5.99
C PHE A 301 16.09 4.38 -5.34
N ARG A 302 16.44 4.45 -4.04
CA ARG A 302 16.79 5.69 -3.34
C ARG A 302 18.02 6.43 -3.91
N ALA A 303 18.86 5.77 -4.70
CA ALA A 303 20.11 6.34 -5.22
C ALA A 303 19.92 7.29 -6.42
N GLY A 304 18.73 7.36 -7.02
CA GLY A 304 18.39 8.38 -8.01
C GLY A 304 17.85 9.64 -7.32
N ARG A 305 18.68 10.67 -7.10
CA ARG A 305 18.18 11.98 -6.63
C ARG A 305 17.19 12.56 -7.63
N VAL A 306 15.91 12.36 -7.37
CA VAL A 306 14.84 13.29 -7.78
C VAL A 306 14.29 13.85 -6.48
N SER A 307 14.63 15.11 -6.18
CA SER A 307 13.96 15.88 -5.13
C SER A 307 12.51 16.08 -5.56
N THR A 308 11.63 15.15 -5.20
CA THR A 308 10.19 15.37 -5.28
C THR A 308 9.76 15.98 -3.96
N ARG A 309 9.38 17.25 -4.01
CA ARG A 309 8.68 17.91 -2.92
C ARG A 309 7.35 17.17 -2.76
N ILE A 310 7.24 16.33 -1.74
CA ILE A 310 5.97 15.66 -1.40
C ILE A 310 5.06 16.76 -0.86
N GLY A 311 4.13 17.18 -1.70
CA GLY A 311 3.17 18.20 -1.40
C GLY A 311 2.13 18.19 -2.50
N TRP A 312 0.89 17.91 -2.11
CA TRP A 312 -0.27 18.19 -2.93
C TRP A 312 -0.43 19.72 -2.99
N GLY A 313 0.42 20.38 -3.78
CA GLY A 313 0.48 21.84 -3.82
C GLY A 313 -0.87 22.45 -4.18
N SER A 314 -1.33 23.39 -3.35
CA SER A 314 -2.42 24.29 -3.66
C SER A 314 -1.91 25.34 -4.66
N SER A 315 -2.17 25.13 -5.95
CA SER A 315 -2.03 26.21 -6.92
C SER A 315 -3.28 27.08 -6.85
N ALA A 316 -3.22 28.17 -6.08
CA ALA A 316 -4.11 29.31 -6.30
C ALA A 316 -3.86 29.85 -7.73
N PRO A 317 -4.90 30.30 -8.46
CA PRO A 317 -4.73 30.72 -9.85
C PRO A 317 -3.91 32.01 -9.92
N ALA A 318 -2.72 31.93 -10.52
CA ALA A 318 -1.94 33.11 -10.87
C ALA A 318 -2.57 33.77 -12.11
N THR A 319 -2.93 35.04 -11.96
CA THR A 319 -3.40 35.94 -13.02
C THR A 319 -2.42 35.95 -14.20
N PRO A 320 -2.88 35.85 -15.47
CA PRO A 320 -1.97 35.72 -16.59
C PRO A 320 -1.40 37.09 -16.99
N THR A 321 -0.11 37.30 -16.75
CA THR A 321 0.68 38.28 -17.51
C THR A 321 1.43 37.56 -18.63
N THR A 322 0.92 37.76 -19.84
CA THR A 322 1.53 37.43 -21.13
C THR A 322 2.97 37.95 -21.21
N ARG A 323 3.93 37.04 -21.44
CA ARG A 323 5.12 37.34 -22.25
C ARG A 323 5.58 36.07 -22.95
N ALA A 324 5.42 36.10 -24.27
CA ALA A 324 5.89 35.08 -25.20
C ALA A 324 7.43 35.00 -25.18
N PHE A 325 7.96 33.78 -25.18
CA PHE A 325 9.31 33.51 -25.67
C PHE A 325 9.28 32.23 -26.50
N SER A 326 9.53 32.40 -27.79
CA SER A 326 9.71 31.34 -28.78
C SER A 326 11.08 30.70 -28.64
N SER A 327 11.16 29.37 -28.63
CA SER A 327 12.38 28.67 -29.01
C SER A 327 12.08 27.46 -29.88
N THR A 328 12.34 27.63 -31.17
CA THR A 328 12.49 26.57 -32.17
C THR A 328 13.61 25.61 -31.79
N ARG A 329 13.36 24.30 -31.82
CA ARG A 329 14.42 23.29 -32.02
C ARG A 329 14.05 22.32 -33.13
N ARG A 330 14.98 22.23 -34.08
CA ARG A 330 14.97 21.37 -35.27
C ARG A 330 15.13 19.91 -34.87
N SER A 331 14.36 19.05 -35.56
CA SER A 331 14.52 17.61 -35.63
C SER A 331 15.49 17.21 -36.74
N THR A 332 16.36 16.23 -36.48
CA THR A 332 17.04 15.43 -37.50
C THR A 332 16.96 13.95 -37.11
N PRO A 333 16.59 13.03 -38.03
CA PRO A 333 16.47 11.61 -37.74
C PRO A 333 17.76 10.86 -38.12
N ALA A 334 18.17 9.88 -37.31
CA ALA A 334 19.20 8.92 -37.67
C ALA A 334 18.56 7.56 -37.97
N ARG A 335 18.69 7.15 -39.24
CA ARG A 335 18.48 5.79 -39.75
C ARG A 335 19.72 4.95 -39.47
N SER A 336 19.55 3.67 -39.13
CA SER A 336 20.39 2.52 -39.48
C SER A 336 19.97 1.33 -38.62
N ALA A 337 20.05 0.07 -39.01
CA ALA A 337 20.15 -0.62 -40.28
C ALA A 337 19.85 -2.08 -39.93
N CYS A 338 19.20 -2.77 -40.85
CA CYS A 338 18.83 -4.17 -40.76
C CYS A 338 20.09 -5.05 -40.82
N MET A 339 20.25 -6.00 -39.89
CA MET A 339 21.07 -7.19 -40.11
C MET A 339 20.36 -8.42 -39.57
N THR A 340 20.05 -9.31 -40.51
CA THR A 340 19.58 -10.68 -40.35
C THR A 340 20.69 -11.58 -39.81
N SER A 341 20.38 -12.46 -38.86
CA SER A 341 20.99 -13.79 -38.82
C SER A 341 20.03 -14.82 -38.19
N THR A 342 20.22 -16.05 -38.60
CA THR A 342 19.26 -17.16 -38.67
C THR A 342 19.50 -18.25 -37.63
N ARG A 343 18.39 -18.94 -37.24
CA ARG A 343 18.26 -20.35 -36.77
C ARG A 343 18.91 -20.69 -35.40
N SER A 344 18.40 -21.58 -34.54
CA SER A 344 17.49 -22.74 -34.67
C SER A 344 16.99 -23.24 -33.29
N ALA A 345 15.84 -23.95 -33.30
CA ALA A 345 15.36 -25.01 -32.39
C ALA A 345 15.14 -24.65 -30.89
N GLY A 346 14.04 -24.99 -30.22
CA GLY A 346 13.01 -25.99 -30.44
C GLY A 346 12.82 -26.76 -29.13
N ALA A 347 11.81 -26.42 -28.32
CA ALA A 347 11.34 -27.26 -27.21
C ALA A 347 9.90 -26.92 -26.84
N ARG A 348 9.15 -27.98 -26.57
CA ARG A 348 7.69 -28.08 -26.55
C ARG A 348 7.03 -27.33 -25.39
N SER A 349 5.88 -26.74 -25.70
CA SER A 349 4.88 -26.20 -24.79
C SER A 349 4.05 -27.30 -24.11
N LEU A 350 3.81 -27.17 -22.81
CA LEU A 350 2.71 -27.81 -22.09
C LEU A 350 1.70 -26.72 -21.69
N PRO A 351 0.38 -26.95 -21.80
CA PRO A 351 -0.61 -25.89 -21.62
C PRO A 351 -0.88 -25.63 -20.14
N THR A 352 -0.81 -24.36 -19.74
CA THR A 352 -1.37 -23.87 -18.49
C THR A 352 -2.88 -23.64 -18.69
N SER A 353 -3.67 -24.29 -17.83
CA SER A 353 -5.12 -24.19 -17.78
C SER A 353 -5.57 -22.75 -17.53
N SER A 354 -6.14 -22.10 -18.54
CA SER A 354 -6.91 -20.86 -18.35
C SER A 354 -8.34 -21.24 -17.93
N MET A 355 -8.73 -20.92 -16.69
CA MET A 355 -10.14 -20.83 -16.34
C MET A 355 -10.74 -19.63 -17.08
N ALA A 356 -11.38 -19.90 -18.21
CA ALA A 356 -12.20 -18.93 -18.92
C ALA A 356 -13.53 -18.77 -18.18
N CYS A 357 -13.73 -17.64 -17.52
CA CYS A 357 -15.02 -17.21 -17.01
C CYS A 357 -15.95 -16.95 -18.21
N ARG A 358 -16.89 -17.88 -18.49
CA ARG A 358 -17.87 -17.71 -19.56
C ARG A 358 -18.87 -16.62 -19.19
N ARG A 359 -18.95 -15.58 -20.02
CA ARG A 359 -20.06 -14.61 -20.04
C ARG A 359 -21.38 -15.35 -20.26
N ILE A 360 -22.31 -15.20 -19.32
CA ILE A 360 -23.74 -15.44 -19.57
C ILE A 360 -24.25 -14.23 -20.35
N ALA A 361 -24.45 -14.39 -21.66
CA ALA A 361 -25.20 -13.44 -22.46
C ALA A 361 -26.70 -13.68 -22.20
N ARG A 362 -27.38 -12.71 -21.61
CA ARG A 362 -28.85 -12.68 -21.57
C ARG A 362 -29.35 -12.32 -22.97
N SER A 363 -30.05 -13.23 -23.63
CA SER A 363 -30.84 -12.92 -24.82
C SER A 363 -32.16 -12.29 -24.39
N SER A 364 -32.39 -11.06 -24.82
CA SER A 364 -33.71 -10.45 -24.89
C SER A 364 -34.43 -11.02 -26.12
N ALA A 365 -35.59 -11.65 -25.91
CA ALA A 365 -36.54 -11.91 -26.97
C ALA A 365 -37.91 -11.42 -26.51
N ALA A 366 -38.34 -10.31 -27.11
CA ALA A 366 -39.71 -9.83 -27.06
C ALA A 366 -40.51 -10.41 -28.23
N THR A 367 -41.84 -10.36 -28.10
CA THR A 367 -42.90 -10.62 -29.11
C THR A 367 -43.23 -12.11 -29.28
N THR A 368 -44.48 -12.59 -29.23
CA THR A 368 -45.75 -11.98 -29.67
C THR A 368 -46.94 -12.67 -28.99
N ALA A 369 -48.00 -11.91 -28.73
CA ALA A 369 -49.31 -12.39 -28.33
C ALA A 369 -50.03 -13.12 -29.48
N THR A 370 -50.69 -14.24 -29.19
CA THR A 370 -51.84 -14.69 -29.97
C THR A 370 -52.88 -15.34 -29.05
N ARG A 371 -54.11 -14.83 -29.15
CA ARG A 371 -55.35 -15.40 -28.62
C ARG A 371 -55.62 -16.81 -29.18
N ALA A 372 -56.15 -17.68 -28.35
CA ALA A 372 -57.41 -18.42 -28.56
C ALA A 372 -57.89 -18.95 -27.20
#